data_AF-A0A7K6W3E3-F1
#
_entry.id   AF-A0A7K6W3E3-F1
#
_cell.length_a   1.000
_cell.length_b   1.000
_cell.length_c   1.000
_cell.angle_alpha   90.00
_cell.angle_beta   90.00
_cell.angle_gamma   90.00
#
_symmetry.space_group_name_H-M   'P 1'
#
loop_
_entity.id
_entity.type
_entity.pdbx_description
1 polymer ?
#
loop_
_entity_poly.entity_id
_entity_poly.type
_entity_poly.pdbx_seq_one_letter_code
_entity_poly.pdbx_strand_id
1 'polypeptide(L)'
;PFISLAADPAVISPQDPTLLIGSSLVATCTVSPDFHLKAEDLYWTLNGRRLPAASYAALGPTTLSVALARLNGSKQQSGDNLVCHSRDGGILAGSCLYVGLPPEKPVNITCWSKNMKDLTCKWVPGTEGETFLHTNYTLKYKLRWYGRDNTCQEYHTAGPYSCHIPKDLALFTPYEIWVEASNRLGVAISDVVMLDILDVVTTDPPSDVHVSRVGDLEDQLSVRWSSPPALKDFLFQAKYQIQYRVEDSSEWKVVDDVGNQTSCRLAGLRPGTVYFVQVRCNPFGIYGSKKAGIWSDWSNPTAASTPRSERAAGGCDPKGGEQNTTLRRELKQFFGWVKKHAYGCSNLGIKLYDQWRVWLQKSHKTRNQVGKEP
;
A
#
# COMPACT_ATOMS: atom_id res chain seq x y z
N PRO A 1 30.79 2.11 50.35
CA PRO A 1 31.33 2.64 49.07
C PRO A 1 30.25 3.47 48.37
N PHE A 2 30.23 4.77 48.66
CA PHE A 2 29.39 5.71 47.95
C PHE A 2 29.89 5.81 46.51
N ILE A 3 29.04 5.46 45.55
CA ILE A 3 29.28 5.73 44.14
C ILE A 3 29.23 7.25 44.01
N SER A 4 30.38 7.91 43.97
CA SER A 4 30.47 9.30 43.54
C SER A 4 29.95 9.34 42.11
N LEU A 5 28.73 9.84 41.92
CA LEU A 5 28.30 10.34 40.62
C LEU A 5 29.35 11.37 40.20
N ALA A 6 30.10 11.08 39.15
CA ALA A 6 31.03 12.05 38.59
C ALA A 6 30.21 13.30 38.26
N ALA A 7 30.59 14.45 38.82
CA ALA A 7 29.95 15.70 38.49
C ALA A 7 30.14 15.99 37.00
N ASP A 8 29.08 16.42 36.31
CA ASP A 8 29.16 16.75 34.89
C ASP A 8 30.20 17.88 34.69
N PRO A 9 31.11 17.76 33.70
CA PRO A 9 32.23 18.69 33.54
C PRO A 9 31.78 20.10 33.14
N ALA A 10 30.61 20.22 32.49
CA ALA A 10 29.97 21.49 32.20
C ALA A 10 28.44 21.35 32.13
N VAL A 11 27.74 22.48 32.23
CA VAL A 11 26.28 22.55 32.06
C VAL A 11 25.94 23.50 30.92
N ILE A 12 25.03 23.08 30.03
CA ILE A 12 24.46 23.93 28.98
C ILE A 12 23.11 24.50 29.43
N SER A 13 22.89 25.78 29.16
CA SER A 13 21.59 26.43 29.39
C SER A 13 21.18 27.32 28.21
N PRO A 14 19.92 27.22 27.71
CA PRO A 14 18.89 26.26 28.14
C PRO A 14 19.18 24.82 27.69
N GLN A 15 18.74 23.83 28.48
CA GLN A 15 18.83 22.42 28.13
C GLN A 15 17.61 22.00 27.28
N ASP A 16 17.91 21.45 26.12
CA ASP A 16 17.02 20.85 25.12
C ASP A 16 15.85 21.76 24.67
N PRO A 17 16.14 23.02 24.29
CA PRO A 17 15.12 24.01 23.98
C PRO A 17 14.32 23.63 22.73
N THR A 18 13.05 24.00 22.73
CA THR A 18 12.17 23.91 21.55
C THR A 18 11.83 25.31 21.06
N LEU A 19 12.02 25.56 19.77
CA LEU A 19 11.98 26.88 19.15
C LEU A 19 11.21 26.84 17.82
N LEU A 20 10.61 27.98 17.46
CA LEU A 20 10.02 28.18 16.13
C LEU A 20 11.13 28.45 15.10
N ILE A 21 10.93 27.99 13.86
CA ILE A 21 11.78 28.38 12.73
C ILE A 21 11.91 29.91 12.65
N GLY A 22 13.12 30.40 12.38
CA GLY A 22 13.44 31.82 12.34
C GLY A 22 13.74 32.44 13.70
N SER A 23 13.50 31.72 14.80
CA SER A 23 13.90 32.16 16.14
C SER A 23 15.42 32.24 16.28
N SER A 24 15.85 32.97 17.31
CA SER A 24 17.25 33.03 17.71
C SER A 24 17.41 32.44 19.11
N LEU A 25 18.56 31.84 19.38
CA LEU A 25 18.91 31.23 20.65
C LEU A 25 20.25 31.76 21.13
N VAL A 26 20.32 32.14 22.41
CA VAL A 26 21.58 32.32 23.12
C VAL A 26 21.73 31.16 24.08
N ALA A 27 22.75 30.34 23.88
CA ALA A 27 23.08 29.23 24.76
C ALA A 27 24.39 29.52 25.51
N THR A 28 24.50 29.00 26.72
CA THR A 28 25.68 29.17 27.59
C THR A 28 26.21 27.81 27.99
N CYS A 29 27.53 27.69 28.08
CA CYS A 29 28.24 26.52 28.60
C CYS A 29 29.06 26.99 29.78
N THR A 30 28.74 26.49 30.97
CA THR A 30 29.43 26.84 32.21
C THR A 30 30.17 25.62 32.73
N VAL A 31 31.49 25.71 32.81
CA VAL A 31 32.35 24.61 33.28
C VAL A 31 32.32 24.57 34.80
N SER A 32 32.31 23.36 35.36
CA SER A 32 32.53 23.15 36.79
C SER A 32 33.92 23.66 37.22
N PRO A 33 34.05 24.31 38.39
CA PRO A 33 35.34 24.79 38.92
C PRO A 33 36.42 23.70 39.02
N ASP A 34 36.01 22.45 39.22
CA ASP A 34 36.90 21.30 39.46
C ASP A 34 37.77 20.92 38.24
N PHE A 35 37.38 21.37 37.05
CA PHE A 35 38.04 21.01 35.79
C PHE A 35 39.07 22.05 35.31
N HIS A 36 39.24 23.17 36.03
CA HIS A 36 40.22 24.23 35.74
C HIS A 36 40.22 24.76 34.29
N LEU A 37 39.12 24.60 33.55
CA LEU A 37 38.97 25.15 32.20
C LEU A 37 38.44 26.58 32.26
N LYS A 38 38.91 27.42 31.33
CA LYS A 38 38.42 28.79 31.16
C LYS A 38 37.52 28.89 29.94
N ALA A 39 36.69 29.94 29.88
CA ALA A 39 35.80 30.21 28.76
C ALA A 39 36.55 30.33 27.42
N GLU A 40 37.79 30.84 27.42
CA GLU A 40 38.67 30.96 26.25
C GLU A 40 39.16 29.61 25.68
N ASP A 41 39.07 28.55 26.48
CA ASP A 41 39.42 27.18 26.09
C ASP A 41 38.23 26.39 25.54
N LEU A 42 37.06 27.02 25.46
CA LEU A 42 35.83 26.37 25.01
C LEU A 42 35.52 26.72 23.57
N TYR A 43 34.80 25.82 22.90
CA TYR A 43 34.15 26.13 21.64
C TYR A 43 32.88 25.31 21.44
N TRP A 44 32.06 25.75 20.50
CA TRP A 44 30.78 25.12 20.21
C TRP A 44 30.76 24.47 18.84
N THR A 45 30.07 23.32 18.75
CA THR A 45 29.68 22.71 17.48
C THR A 45 28.17 22.56 17.40
N LEU A 46 27.61 22.76 16.21
CA LEU A 46 26.23 22.41 15.89
C LEU A 46 26.23 21.32 14.83
N ASN A 47 25.65 20.16 15.13
CA ASN A 47 25.66 18.97 14.27
C ASN A 47 27.08 18.62 13.76
N GLY A 48 28.05 18.64 14.68
CA GLY A 48 29.46 18.35 14.40
C GLY A 48 30.24 19.44 13.66
N ARG A 49 29.59 20.54 13.26
CA ARG A 49 30.26 21.68 12.61
C ARG A 49 30.61 22.75 13.63
N ARG A 50 31.88 23.16 13.67
CA ARG A 50 32.35 24.22 14.56
C ARG A 50 31.71 25.55 14.20
N LEU A 51 31.16 26.23 15.21
CA LEU A 51 30.54 27.54 15.04
C LEU A 51 31.60 28.65 14.94
N PRO A 52 31.34 29.76 14.23
CA PRO A 52 32.31 30.84 14.10
C PRO A 52 32.61 31.53 15.43
N ALA A 53 33.85 31.89 15.69
CA ALA A 53 34.24 32.61 16.92
C ALA A 53 33.48 33.94 17.10
N ALA A 54 33.07 34.60 16.01
CA ALA A 54 32.27 35.83 16.04
C ALA A 54 30.86 35.63 16.66
N SER A 55 30.39 34.38 16.76
CA SER A 55 29.11 34.06 17.42
C SER A 55 29.25 33.87 18.94
N TYR A 56 30.49 33.91 19.46
CA TYR A 56 30.77 33.65 20.87
C TYR A 56 30.88 34.93 21.68
N ALA A 57 30.48 34.86 22.95
CA ALA A 57 30.80 35.88 23.94
C ALA A 57 31.12 35.24 25.29
N ALA A 58 32.30 35.56 25.84
CA ALA A 58 32.65 35.15 27.20
C ALA A 58 31.84 36.00 28.19
N LEU A 59 31.03 35.33 29.02
CA LEU A 59 30.18 36.01 30.02
C LEU A 59 30.86 36.05 31.41
N GLY A 60 32.03 35.43 31.53
CA GLY A 60 32.80 35.31 32.76
C GLY A 60 34.03 34.43 32.53
N PRO A 61 34.77 34.07 33.59
CA PRO A 61 35.99 33.27 33.47
C PRO A 61 35.72 31.81 33.04
N THR A 62 34.57 31.24 33.37
CA THR A 62 34.24 29.81 33.15
C THR A 62 33.02 29.59 32.25
N THR A 63 32.41 30.67 31.73
CA THR A 63 31.19 30.60 30.93
C THR A 63 31.40 31.18 29.54
N LEU A 64 31.22 30.34 28.52
CA LEU A 64 31.19 30.75 27.11
C LEU A 64 29.75 30.70 26.59
N SER A 65 29.28 31.80 26.01
CA SER A 65 28.00 31.87 25.32
C SER A 65 28.15 31.77 23.81
N VAL A 66 27.11 31.29 23.14
CA VAL A 66 26.97 31.28 21.68
C VAL A 66 25.60 31.82 21.27
N ALA A 67 25.60 32.74 20.32
CA ALA A 67 24.39 33.30 19.73
C ALA A 67 24.13 32.69 18.35
N LEU A 68 23.00 31.98 18.23
CA LEU A 68 22.49 31.41 16.99
C LEU A 68 21.31 32.24 16.52
N ALA A 69 21.43 32.89 15.36
CA ALA A 69 20.38 33.72 14.80
C ALA A 69 19.66 33.02 13.64
N ARG A 70 18.34 33.25 13.54
CA ARG A 70 17.49 32.77 12.43
C ARG A 70 17.66 31.28 12.14
N LEU A 71 17.42 30.47 13.18
CA LEU A 71 17.55 29.02 13.09
C LEU A 71 16.59 28.45 12.04
N ASN A 72 17.10 27.57 11.18
CA ASN A 72 16.30 26.77 10.26
C ASN A 72 15.68 25.58 11.01
N GLY A 73 14.71 24.92 10.37
CA GLY A 73 14.15 23.68 10.90
C GLY A 73 15.22 22.61 11.16
N SER A 74 15.04 21.85 12.24
CA SER A 74 15.95 20.80 12.65
C SER A 74 16.19 19.81 11.54
N LYS A 75 17.46 19.38 11.37
CA LYS A 75 17.83 18.43 10.32
C LYS A 75 17.52 16.98 10.68
N GLN A 76 17.27 16.74 11.96
CA GLN A 76 17.08 15.42 12.53
C GLN A 76 15.83 15.44 13.40
N GLN A 77 15.01 14.39 13.29
CA GLN A 77 13.81 14.27 14.10
C GLN A 77 14.11 14.14 15.61
N SER A 78 15.31 13.66 15.97
CA SER A 78 15.80 13.59 17.35
C SER A 78 16.26 14.92 17.93
N GLY A 79 16.29 15.99 17.13
CA GLY A 79 16.88 17.28 17.47
C GLY A 79 18.29 17.46 16.92
N ASP A 80 18.72 18.71 16.77
CA ASP A 80 20.07 19.09 16.35
C ASP A 80 21.02 19.15 17.55
N ASN A 81 22.23 18.62 17.40
CA ASN A 81 23.18 18.49 18.50
C ASN A 81 24.02 19.76 18.66
N LEU A 82 23.71 20.57 19.67
CA LEU A 82 24.55 21.67 20.12
C LEU A 82 25.48 21.18 21.25
N VAL A 83 26.78 21.23 21.00
CA VAL A 83 27.77 20.60 21.90
C VAL A 83 28.85 21.60 22.26
N CYS A 84 29.18 21.65 23.55
CA CYS A 84 30.28 22.42 24.11
C CYS A 84 31.50 21.50 24.26
N HIS A 85 32.62 21.96 23.72
CA HIS A 85 33.88 21.24 23.70
C HIS A 85 34.97 22.02 24.40
N SER A 86 35.94 21.30 24.95
CA SER A 86 37.24 21.81 25.38
C SER A 86 38.20 21.90 24.19
N ARG A 87 39.24 22.72 24.31
CA ARG A 87 40.21 23.05 23.24
C ARG A 87 40.86 21.83 22.59
N ASP A 88 41.07 20.76 23.36
CA ASP A 88 41.64 19.48 22.94
C ASP A 88 40.63 18.57 22.20
N GLY A 89 39.36 18.95 22.13
CA GLY A 89 38.30 18.21 21.46
C GLY A 89 37.44 17.35 22.38
N GLY A 90 37.66 17.40 23.70
CA GLY A 90 36.81 16.70 24.66
C GLY A 90 35.40 17.29 24.72
N ILE A 91 34.38 16.43 24.63
CA ILE A 91 32.99 16.82 24.81
C ILE A 91 32.74 17.08 26.30
N LEU A 92 32.30 18.29 26.64
CA LEU A 92 32.01 18.68 28.03
C LEU A 92 30.52 18.59 28.34
N ALA A 93 29.67 19.01 27.40
CA ALA A 93 28.22 18.96 27.55
C ALA A 93 27.53 19.01 26.18
N GLY A 94 26.31 18.48 26.10
CA GLY A 94 25.49 18.50 24.88
C GLY A 94 24.04 18.85 25.17
N SER A 95 23.39 19.48 24.19
CA SER A 95 21.96 19.76 24.19
C SER A 95 21.35 19.56 22.80
N CYS A 96 20.14 19.02 22.75
CA CYS A 96 19.35 18.81 21.54
C CYS A 96 18.45 20.02 21.28
N LEU A 97 18.73 20.77 20.21
CA LEU A 97 17.89 21.86 19.73
C LEU A 97 16.73 21.30 18.88
N TYR A 98 15.50 21.62 19.24
CA TYR A 98 14.30 21.26 18.48
C TYR A 98 13.72 22.50 17.81
N VAL A 99 13.98 22.67 16.52
CA VAL A 99 13.52 23.84 15.76
C VAL A 99 12.53 23.39 14.71
N GLY A 100 11.32 23.94 14.73
CA GLY A 100 10.31 23.56 13.74
C GLY A 100 9.05 24.41 13.81
N LEU A 101 7.94 23.81 13.40
CA LEU A 101 6.63 24.44 13.36
C LEU A 101 5.64 23.68 14.25
N PRO A 102 4.66 24.36 14.87
CA PRO A 102 3.55 23.70 15.54
C PRO A 102 2.75 22.89 14.52
N PRO A 103 2.04 21.84 14.95
CA PRO A 103 1.21 21.06 14.05
C PRO A 103 0.02 21.90 13.57
N GLU A 104 -0.37 21.74 12.31
CA GLU A 104 -1.65 22.25 11.82
C GLU A 104 -2.76 21.22 12.02
N LYS A 105 -4.01 21.71 12.02
CA LYS A 105 -5.17 20.85 12.24
C LYS A 105 -5.26 19.78 11.15
N PRO A 106 -5.36 18.49 11.50
CA PRO A 106 -5.64 17.43 10.52
C PRO A 106 -6.99 17.68 9.82
N VAL A 107 -7.07 17.30 8.55
CA VAL A 107 -8.26 17.51 7.71
C VAL A 107 -8.66 16.24 6.95
N ASN A 108 -9.84 16.26 6.33
CA ASN A 108 -10.34 15.19 5.47
C ASN A 108 -10.36 13.81 6.16
N ILE A 109 -10.88 13.75 7.38
CA ILE A 109 -11.11 12.48 8.07
C ILE A 109 -12.16 11.70 7.28
N THR A 110 -11.78 10.54 6.78
CA THR A 110 -12.64 9.62 6.04
C THR A 110 -12.57 8.25 6.69
N CYS A 111 -13.72 7.62 6.90
CA CYS A 111 -13.78 6.31 7.54
C CYS A 111 -14.62 5.34 6.71
N TRP A 112 -14.33 4.05 6.84
CA TRP A 112 -15.12 2.96 6.28
C TRP A 112 -15.11 1.77 7.23
N SER A 113 -16.18 0.99 7.17
CA SER A 113 -16.36 -0.23 7.96
C SER A 113 -16.50 -1.41 7.04
N LYS A 114 -15.66 -2.44 7.21
CA LYS A 114 -15.85 -3.72 6.52
C LYS A 114 -16.92 -4.51 7.26
N ASN A 115 -18.02 -4.78 6.57
CA ASN A 115 -19.08 -5.66 7.04
C ASN A 115 -19.68 -5.27 8.41
N MET A 116 -19.64 -3.98 8.80
CA MET A 116 -20.11 -3.44 10.10
C MET A 116 -19.37 -3.99 11.33
N LYS A 117 -18.19 -4.60 11.16
CA LYS A 117 -17.46 -5.25 12.26
C LYS A 117 -16.28 -4.44 12.78
N ASP A 118 -15.68 -3.67 11.90
CA ASP A 118 -14.53 -2.82 12.18
C ASP A 118 -14.79 -1.38 11.76
N LEU A 119 -13.86 -0.49 12.07
CA LEU A 119 -13.86 0.87 11.55
C LEU A 119 -12.43 1.27 11.26
N THR A 120 -12.15 1.63 10.02
CA THR A 120 -10.85 2.16 9.61
C THR A 120 -11.04 3.60 9.19
N CYS A 121 -10.20 4.48 9.71
CA CYS A 121 -10.23 5.90 9.40
C CYS A 121 -8.86 6.36 8.86
N LYS A 122 -8.91 7.33 7.95
CA LYS A 122 -7.77 8.02 7.35
C LYS A 122 -7.95 9.52 7.45
N TRP A 123 -6.83 10.23 7.53
CA TRP A 123 -6.82 11.69 7.51
C TRP A 123 -5.61 12.21 6.74
N VAL A 124 -5.67 13.48 6.38
CA VAL A 124 -4.55 14.20 5.79
C VAL A 124 -3.93 15.08 6.88
N PRO A 125 -2.59 15.05 7.06
CA PRO A 125 -1.90 16.04 7.90
C PRO A 125 -2.24 17.46 7.44
N GLY A 126 -2.56 18.38 8.36
CA GLY A 126 -2.89 19.76 8.00
C GLY A 126 -1.77 20.48 7.24
N THR A 127 -0.51 20.17 7.57
CA THR A 127 0.68 20.74 6.93
C THR A 127 1.04 19.96 5.65
N GLU A 128 1.04 20.63 4.49
CA GLU A 128 1.72 20.14 3.29
C GLU A 128 3.25 20.31 3.46
N GLY A 129 3.88 19.38 4.18
CA GLY A 129 5.33 19.39 4.44
C GLY A 129 5.70 18.86 5.83
N GLU A 130 6.99 18.77 6.11
CA GLU A 130 7.49 18.38 7.43
C GLU A 130 7.49 19.57 8.39
N THR A 131 6.99 19.39 9.62
CA THR A 131 7.09 20.39 10.69
C THR A 131 8.51 20.52 11.24
N PHE A 132 9.48 19.76 10.70
CA PHE A 132 10.84 19.56 11.19
C PHE A 132 10.92 18.96 12.61
N LEU A 133 9.77 18.60 13.18
CA LEU A 133 9.64 17.97 14.48
C LEU A 133 8.86 16.68 14.34
N HIS A 134 9.22 15.69 15.14
CA HIS A 134 8.41 14.49 15.24
C HIS A 134 7.01 14.85 15.74
N THR A 135 6.00 14.56 14.91
CA THR A 135 4.59 14.92 15.16
C THR A 135 3.76 13.64 15.23
N ASN A 136 3.12 13.44 16.37
CA ASN A 136 2.27 12.29 16.64
C ASN A 136 0.82 12.61 16.31
N TYR A 137 0.13 11.68 15.66
CA TYR A 137 -1.28 11.80 15.33
C TYR A 137 -2.05 10.74 16.08
N THR A 138 -3.01 11.17 16.90
CA THR A 138 -3.81 10.30 17.76
C THR A 138 -5.26 10.39 17.35
N LEU A 139 -5.84 9.28 16.85
CA LEU A 139 -7.26 9.23 16.54
C LEU A 139 -8.06 8.93 17.80
N LYS A 140 -9.00 9.81 18.11
CA LYS A 140 -9.91 9.74 19.24
C LYS A 140 -11.32 9.49 18.74
N TYR A 141 -12.09 8.74 19.51
CA TYR A 141 -13.48 8.46 19.19
C TYR A 141 -14.33 8.18 20.43
N LYS A 142 -15.61 8.52 20.36
CA LYS A 142 -16.59 8.16 21.40
C LYS A 142 -17.99 8.05 20.82
N LEU A 143 -18.87 7.36 21.53
CA LEU A 143 -20.30 7.44 21.28
C LEU A 143 -20.81 8.82 21.68
N ARG A 144 -21.56 9.47 20.79
CA ARG A 144 -22.01 10.86 20.92
C ARG A 144 -22.69 11.18 22.26
N TRP A 145 -23.48 10.24 22.79
CA TRP A 145 -24.39 10.51 23.92
C TRP A 145 -23.91 10.00 25.28
N TYR A 146 -23.10 8.94 25.31
CA TYR A 146 -22.72 8.24 26.55
C TYR A 146 -21.34 7.57 26.46
N GLY A 147 -20.55 7.93 25.44
CA GLY A 147 -19.20 7.41 25.27
C GLY A 147 -18.18 8.20 26.07
N ARG A 148 -17.20 7.50 26.63
CA ARG A 148 -15.93 8.10 27.05
C ARG A 148 -15.00 8.23 25.85
N ASP A 149 -14.07 9.16 25.92
CA ASP A 149 -13.03 9.32 24.92
C ASP A 149 -12.18 8.05 24.85
N ASN A 150 -12.19 7.39 23.70
CA ASN A 150 -11.32 6.25 23.39
C ASN A 150 -10.20 6.72 22.47
N THR A 151 -9.10 5.97 22.49
CA THR A 151 -7.95 6.22 21.62
C THR A 151 -7.70 4.98 20.78
N CYS A 152 -7.68 5.15 19.46
CA CYS A 152 -7.35 4.08 18.55
C CYS A 152 -5.88 3.65 18.74
N GLN A 153 -5.60 2.35 18.61
CA GLN A 153 -4.28 1.77 18.92
C GLN A 153 -3.58 1.18 17.68
N GLU A 154 -4.33 0.78 16.66
CA GLU A 154 -3.77 0.10 15.48
C GLU A 154 -3.56 1.09 14.33
N TYR A 155 -2.44 1.82 14.39
CA TYR A 155 -2.07 2.79 13.37
C TYR A 155 -1.42 2.14 12.15
N HIS A 156 -1.47 2.86 11.02
CA HIS A 156 -0.79 2.53 9.77
C HIS A 156 -1.29 1.28 9.02
N THR A 157 -2.41 0.72 9.46
CA THR A 157 -3.04 -0.48 8.86
C THR A 157 -3.53 -0.27 7.43
N ALA A 158 -3.86 0.96 7.05
CA ALA A 158 -4.26 1.32 5.69
C ALA A 158 -3.28 2.33 5.05
N GLY A 159 -2.02 2.35 5.48
CA GLY A 159 -1.01 3.32 5.04
C GLY A 159 -0.80 4.46 6.05
N PRO A 160 0.03 5.47 5.73
CA PRO A 160 0.29 6.59 6.63
C PRO A 160 -1.00 7.30 7.07
N TYR A 161 -1.00 7.85 8.29
CA TYR A 161 -2.12 8.64 8.82
C TYR A 161 -3.47 7.89 8.77
N SER A 162 -3.43 6.63 9.19
CA SER A 162 -4.61 5.78 9.30
C SER A 162 -4.64 5.07 10.65
N CYS A 163 -5.84 4.72 11.10
CA CYS A 163 -6.04 3.90 12.29
C CYS A 163 -7.22 2.94 12.13
N HIS A 164 -7.10 1.75 12.71
CA HIS A 164 -8.08 0.67 12.67
C HIS A 164 -8.62 0.35 14.06
N ILE A 165 -9.94 0.24 14.16
CA ILE A 165 -10.67 -0.17 15.36
C ILE A 165 -11.32 -1.52 15.03
N PRO A 166 -10.78 -2.64 15.56
CA PRO A 166 -11.08 -3.97 15.03
C PRO A 166 -12.44 -4.54 15.46
N LYS A 167 -13.01 -4.09 16.59
CA LYS A 167 -14.21 -4.67 17.20
C LYS A 167 -14.82 -3.77 18.27
N ASP A 168 -15.85 -4.30 18.95
CA ASP A 168 -16.57 -3.68 20.08
C ASP A 168 -17.19 -2.32 19.72
N LEU A 169 -17.63 -2.23 18.47
CA LEU A 169 -18.31 -1.08 17.91
C LEU A 169 -19.82 -1.20 18.12
N ALA A 170 -20.46 -0.11 18.53
CA ALA A 170 -21.90 -0.03 18.68
C ALA A 170 -22.53 0.44 17.36
N LEU A 171 -23.51 -0.33 16.88
CA LEU A 171 -24.31 0.05 15.72
C LEU A 171 -25.50 0.92 16.15
N PHE A 172 -26.10 1.65 15.20
CA PHE A 172 -27.28 2.52 15.40
C PHE A 172 -27.06 3.71 16.35
N THR A 173 -25.82 3.95 16.77
CA THR A 173 -25.46 5.12 17.58
C THR A 173 -24.30 5.84 16.89
N PRO A 174 -24.43 7.14 16.59
CA PRO A 174 -23.35 7.86 15.94
C PRO A 174 -22.15 8.04 16.87
N TYR A 175 -20.97 7.91 16.28
CA TYR A 175 -19.69 8.26 16.88
C TYR A 175 -19.32 9.70 16.59
N GLU A 176 -18.62 10.32 17.53
CA GLU A 176 -17.79 11.50 17.32
C GLU A 176 -16.34 11.03 17.15
N ILE A 177 -15.69 11.45 16.08
CA ILE A 177 -14.32 11.05 15.73
C ILE A 177 -13.51 12.31 15.43
N TRP A 178 -12.31 12.39 16.01
CA TRP A 178 -11.37 13.49 15.75
C TRP A 178 -9.92 13.00 15.83
N VAL A 179 -9.00 13.80 15.32
CA VAL A 179 -7.56 13.51 15.35
C VAL A 179 -6.83 14.64 16.06
N GLU A 180 -5.97 14.28 17.00
CA GLU A 180 -5.07 15.18 17.72
C GLU A 180 -3.66 15.03 17.15
N ALA A 181 -3.14 16.10 16.54
CA ALA A 181 -1.76 16.21 16.12
C ALA A 181 -0.95 16.90 17.22
N SER A 182 0.12 16.29 17.71
CA SER A 182 0.91 16.80 18.82
C SER A 182 2.40 16.72 18.52
N ASN A 183 3.10 17.82 18.77
CA ASN A 183 4.57 17.87 18.77
C ASN A 183 5.07 18.76 19.92
N ARG A 184 6.38 18.97 20.01
CA ARG A 184 6.99 19.76 21.09
C ARG A 184 6.54 21.22 21.15
N LEU A 185 5.97 21.77 20.08
CA LEU A 185 5.50 23.16 19.98
C LEU A 185 3.99 23.31 20.24
N GLY A 186 3.23 22.20 20.35
CA GLY A 186 1.83 22.27 20.72
C GLY A 186 0.97 21.14 20.16
N VAL A 187 -0.34 21.35 20.28
CA VAL A 187 -1.37 20.40 19.85
C VAL A 187 -2.35 21.11 18.92
N ALA A 188 -2.72 20.45 17.83
CA ALA A 188 -3.79 20.87 16.94
C ALA A 188 -4.82 19.74 16.80
N ILE A 189 -6.10 20.10 16.82
CA ILE A 189 -7.22 19.16 16.80
C ILE A 189 -8.01 19.37 15.51
N SER A 190 -8.38 18.29 14.85
CA SER A 190 -9.25 18.32 13.68
C SER A 190 -10.66 18.80 14.03
N ASP A 191 -11.43 19.12 13.00
CA ASP A 191 -12.89 19.20 13.16
C ASP A 191 -13.45 17.81 13.56
N VAL A 192 -14.52 17.78 14.35
CA VAL A 192 -15.14 16.53 14.81
C VAL A 192 -16.06 15.99 13.71
N VAL A 193 -15.81 14.76 13.27
CA VAL A 193 -16.67 14.05 12.33
C VAL A 193 -17.70 13.23 13.10
N MET A 194 -18.98 13.47 12.79
CA MET A 194 -20.06 12.60 13.26
C MET A 194 -20.33 11.50 12.24
N LEU A 195 -20.33 10.26 12.72
CA LEU A 195 -20.37 9.09 11.86
C LEU A 195 -21.24 7.98 12.47
N ASP A 196 -22.25 7.52 11.74
CA ASP A 196 -22.84 6.20 11.98
C ASP A 196 -22.05 5.16 11.18
N ILE A 197 -21.72 4.02 11.79
CA ILE A 197 -20.99 2.94 11.11
C ILE A 197 -21.79 2.43 9.91
N LEU A 198 -23.12 2.42 10.02
CA LEU A 198 -24.02 1.98 8.96
C LEU A 198 -23.95 2.88 7.71
N ASP A 199 -23.49 4.11 7.85
CA ASP A 199 -23.37 5.08 6.76
C ASP A 199 -22.09 4.91 5.93
N VAL A 200 -21.13 4.11 6.38
CA VAL A 200 -19.80 3.96 5.75
C VAL A 200 -19.42 2.49 5.54
N VAL A 201 -20.40 1.63 5.37
CA VAL A 201 -20.17 0.20 5.16
C VAL A 201 -19.60 -0.04 3.77
N THR A 202 -18.56 -0.85 3.70
CA THR A 202 -18.04 -1.49 2.50
C THR A 202 -17.93 -3.00 2.74
N THR A 203 -17.68 -3.76 1.68
CA THR A 203 -17.49 -5.21 1.75
C THR A 203 -16.33 -5.64 0.89
N ASP A 204 -15.92 -6.90 1.04
CA ASP A 204 -15.01 -7.53 0.10
C ASP A 204 -15.63 -7.56 -1.31
N PRO A 205 -14.82 -7.54 -2.39
CA PRO A 205 -15.31 -7.71 -3.74
C PRO A 205 -16.00 -9.07 -3.93
N PRO A 206 -16.92 -9.20 -4.91
CA PRO A 206 -17.48 -10.50 -5.29
C PRO A 206 -16.40 -11.54 -5.60
N SER A 207 -16.58 -12.76 -5.09
CA SER A 207 -15.67 -13.88 -5.34
C SER A 207 -16.18 -14.75 -6.50
N ASP A 208 -15.36 -15.72 -6.92
CA ASP A 208 -15.73 -16.76 -7.89
C ASP A 208 -16.29 -16.21 -9.21
N VAL A 209 -15.71 -15.11 -9.69
CA VAL A 209 -16.12 -14.49 -10.95
C VAL A 209 -15.78 -15.41 -12.12
N HIS A 210 -16.82 -15.97 -12.74
CA HIS A 210 -16.72 -16.89 -13.87
C HIS A 210 -17.33 -16.27 -15.12
N VAL A 211 -16.59 -16.29 -16.22
CA VAL A 211 -17.05 -15.80 -17.53
C VAL A 211 -17.06 -16.95 -18.52
N SER A 212 -18.17 -17.19 -19.19
CA SER A 212 -18.34 -18.29 -20.13
C SER A 212 -19.12 -17.88 -21.37
N ARG A 213 -18.95 -18.63 -22.46
CA ARG A 213 -19.78 -18.49 -23.66
C ARG A 213 -21.24 -18.86 -23.38
N VAL A 214 -22.15 -18.29 -24.16
CA VAL A 214 -23.57 -18.65 -24.16
C VAL A 214 -23.85 -19.45 -25.42
N GLY A 215 -23.60 -20.77 -25.36
CA GLY A 215 -23.63 -21.62 -26.56
C GLY A 215 -22.67 -21.09 -27.63
N ASP A 216 -23.18 -20.99 -28.86
CA ASP A 216 -22.44 -20.52 -30.03
C ASP A 216 -22.73 -19.04 -30.37
N LEU A 217 -23.36 -18.28 -29.46
CA LEU A 217 -23.64 -16.85 -29.67
C LEU A 217 -22.34 -16.05 -29.72
N GLU A 218 -22.01 -15.53 -30.90
CA GLU A 218 -20.74 -14.85 -31.21
C GLU A 218 -20.60 -13.46 -30.56
N ASP A 219 -21.69 -12.89 -30.06
CA ASP A 219 -21.74 -11.53 -29.51
C ASP A 219 -22.03 -11.48 -28.00
N GLN A 220 -22.02 -12.64 -27.33
CA GLN A 220 -22.48 -12.77 -25.95
C GLN A 220 -21.56 -13.58 -25.02
N LEU A 221 -21.46 -13.11 -23.78
CA LEU A 221 -20.81 -13.82 -22.67
C LEU A 221 -21.71 -13.81 -21.43
N SER A 222 -21.71 -14.91 -20.68
CA SER A 222 -22.34 -15.02 -19.37
C SER A 222 -21.31 -14.77 -18.28
N VAL A 223 -21.61 -13.87 -17.36
CA VAL A 223 -20.82 -13.55 -16.17
C VAL A 223 -21.59 -14.05 -14.95
N ARG A 224 -20.94 -14.77 -14.05
CA ARG A 224 -21.50 -15.26 -12.77
C ARG A 224 -20.51 -15.00 -11.64
N TRP A 225 -21.00 -14.76 -10.43
CA TRP A 225 -20.16 -14.50 -9.26
C TRP A 225 -20.84 -14.95 -7.97
N SER A 226 -20.07 -15.03 -6.90
CA SER A 226 -20.54 -15.26 -5.54
C SER A 226 -20.71 -13.94 -4.80
N SER A 227 -21.85 -13.77 -4.12
CA SER A 227 -22.06 -12.61 -3.24
C SER A 227 -21.21 -12.73 -1.96
N PRO A 228 -20.53 -11.66 -1.53
CA PRO A 228 -19.85 -11.61 -0.24
C PRO A 228 -20.75 -12.09 0.89
N PRO A 229 -20.25 -12.93 1.83
CA PRO A 229 -21.08 -13.50 2.90
C PRO A 229 -21.84 -12.47 3.73
N ALA A 230 -21.24 -11.29 3.95
CA ALA A 230 -21.87 -10.20 4.71
C ALA A 230 -23.13 -9.64 4.04
N LEU A 231 -23.22 -9.66 2.71
CA LEU A 231 -24.38 -9.16 1.95
C LEU A 231 -25.54 -10.17 1.91
N LYS A 232 -25.39 -11.35 2.51
CA LYS A 232 -26.45 -12.35 2.65
C LYS A 232 -27.31 -12.13 3.90
N ASP A 233 -26.88 -11.24 4.79
CA ASP A 233 -27.66 -10.84 5.96
C ASP A 233 -28.86 -10.00 5.52
N PHE A 234 -30.00 -10.14 6.21
CA PHE A 234 -31.24 -9.42 5.93
C PHE A 234 -31.10 -7.90 6.09
N LEU A 235 -30.06 -7.45 6.78
CA LEU A 235 -29.73 -6.04 6.96
C LEU A 235 -29.29 -5.35 5.67
N PHE A 236 -28.94 -6.09 4.61
CA PHE A 236 -28.38 -5.54 3.38
C PHE A 236 -29.19 -5.89 2.13
N GLN A 237 -29.17 -4.98 1.17
CA GLN A 237 -29.37 -5.30 -0.23
C GLN A 237 -28.05 -5.05 -0.97
N ALA A 238 -27.83 -5.74 -2.09
CA ALA A 238 -26.61 -5.60 -2.88
C ALA A 238 -26.93 -5.10 -4.30
N LYS A 239 -26.18 -4.11 -4.76
CA LYS A 239 -26.10 -3.77 -6.19
C LYS A 239 -24.74 -4.19 -6.70
N TYR A 240 -24.71 -4.66 -7.94
CA TYR A 240 -23.45 -5.02 -8.61
C TYR A 240 -23.22 -4.13 -9.81
N GLN A 241 -21.94 -3.87 -10.07
CA GLN A 241 -21.46 -3.20 -11.26
C GLN A 241 -20.44 -4.11 -11.95
N ILE A 242 -20.51 -4.17 -13.28
CA ILE A 242 -19.58 -4.95 -14.09
C ILE A 242 -18.80 -3.98 -14.96
N GLN A 243 -17.48 -4.16 -15.05
CA GLN A 243 -16.69 -3.52 -16.08
C GLN A 243 -16.01 -4.57 -16.95
N TYR A 244 -15.91 -4.28 -18.25
CA TYR A 244 -15.25 -5.16 -19.20
C TYR A 244 -14.48 -4.38 -20.26
N ARG A 245 -13.39 -4.96 -20.74
CA ARG A 245 -12.57 -4.41 -21.81
C ARG A 245 -11.99 -5.51 -22.68
N VAL A 246 -11.56 -5.17 -23.90
CA VAL A 246 -10.76 -6.07 -24.72
C VAL A 246 -9.29 -6.00 -24.30
N GLU A 247 -8.53 -7.03 -24.63
CA GLU A 247 -7.09 -7.14 -24.29
C GLU A 247 -6.29 -5.90 -24.71
N ASP A 248 -6.45 -5.48 -25.96
CA ASP A 248 -5.71 -4.35 -26.57
C ASP A 248 -6.24 -2.95 -26.18
N SER A 249 -7.26 -2.87 -25.31
CA SER A 249 -7.85 -1.60 -24.88
C SER A 249 -7.51 -1.32 -23.43
N SER A 250 -7.14 -0.07 -23.13
CA SER A 250 -7.06 0.46 -21.76
C SER A 250 -8.42 0.95 -21.24
N GLU A 251 -9.39 1.20 -22.12
CA GLU A 251 -10.70 1.71 -21.76
C GLU A 251 -11.64 0.58 -21.29
N TRP A 252 -12.29 0.81 -20.15
CA TRP A 252 -13.30 -0.07 -19.58
C TRP A 252 -14.71 0.39 -19.97
N LYS A 253 -15.53 -0.54 -20.46
CA LYS A 253 -16.97 -0.37 -20.59
C LYS A 253 -17.65 -0.81 -19.30
N VAL A 254 -18.66 -0.06 -18.87
CA VAL A 254 -19.32 -0.28 -17.56
C VAL A 254 -20.80 -0.61 -17.75
N VAL A 255 -21.28 -1.57 -16.95
CA VAL A 255 -22.70 -1.88 -16.75
C VAL A 255 -23.03 -1.48 -15.31
N ASP A 256 -23.72 -0.35 -15.16
CA ASP A 256 -23.81 0.40 -13.89
C ASP A 256 -24.67 -0.23 -12.80
N ASP A 257 -25.78 -0.86 -13.16
CA ASP A 257 -26.71 -1.44 -12.19
C ASP A 257 -27.21 -2.82 -12.65
N VAL A 258 -26.71 -3.85 -12.00
CA VAL A 258 -27.14 -5.24 -12.21
C VAL A 258 -28.13 -5.69 -11.13
N GLY A 259 -28.57 -4.77 -10.27
CA GLY A 259 -29.45 -5.06 -9.13
C GLY A 259 -28.84 -6.08 -8.18
N ASN A 260 -29.69 -6.82 -7.47
CA ASN A 260 -29.29 -7.90 -6.56
C ASN A 260 -29.22 -9.26 -7.26
N GLN A 261 -28.57 -9.31 -8.44
CA GLN A 261 -28.34 -10.56 -9.17
C GLN A 261 -26.90 -11.01 -9.01
N THR A 262 -26.66 -12.32 -9.14
CA THR A 262 -25.33 -12.94 -9.12
C THR A 262 -24.88 -13.44 -10.50
N SER A 263 -25.60 -13.03 -11.54
CA SER A 263 -25.28 -13.34 -12.93
C SER A 263 -25.78 -12.27 -13.89
N CYS A 264 -25.07 -12.06 -14.99
CA CYS A 264 -25.44 -11.12 -16.04
C CYS A 264 -25.00 -11.66 -17.42
N ARG A 265 -25.75 -11.34 -18.46
CA ARG A 265 -25.35 -11.58 -19.85
C ARG A 265 -24.86 -10.27 -20.46
N LEU A 266 -23.60 -10.26 -20.91
CA LEU A 266 -23.05 -9.19 -21.72
C LEU A 266 -23.36 -9.49 -23.19
N ALA A 267 -23.93 -8.51 -23.90
CA ALA A 267 -24.30 -8.61 -25.32
C ALA A 267 -23.66 -7.49 -26.14
N GLY A 268 -23.71 -7.59 -27.48
CA GLY A 268 -23.09 -6.61 -28.37
C GLY A 268 -21.56 -6.67 -28.35
N LEU A 269 -20.99 -7.82 -28.04
CA LEU A 269 -19.55 -8.07 -28.05
C LEU A 269 -19.06 -8.39 -29.47
N ARG A 270 -17.77 -8.17 -29.74
CA ARG A 270 -17.16 -8.53 -31.02
C ARG A 270 -16.91 -10.04 -31.08
N PRO A 271 -17.25 -10.72 -32.18
CA PRO A 271 -16.89 -12.13 -32.38
C PRO A 271 -15.39 -12.39 -32.28
N GLY A 272 -15.02 -13.58 -31.81
CA GLY A 272 -13.63 -14.05 -31.75
C GLY A 272 -12.69 -13.22 -30.89
N THR A 273 -13.22 -12.41 -29.96
CA THR A 273 -12.47 -11.41 -29.20
C THR A 273 -12.36 -11.80 -27.73
N VAL A 274 -11.18 -11.62 -27.14
CA VAL A 274 -10.93 -11.85 -25.71
C VAL A 274 -11.35 -10.61 -24.91
N TYR A 275 -12.13 -10.83 -23.86
CA TYR A 275 -12.59 -9.82 -22.92
C TYR A 275 -12.09 -10.12 -21.52
N PHE A 276 -11.62 -9.10 -20.82
CA PHE A 276 -11.39 -9.10 -19.38
C PHE A 276 -12.60 -8.48 -18.69
N VAL A 277 -13.09 -9.13 -17.64
CA VAL A 277 -14.28 -8.72 -16.90
C VAL A 277 -13.95 -8.65 -15.41
N GLN A 278 -14.45 -7.61 -14.75
CA GLN A 278 -14.41 -7.45 -13.29
C GLN A 278 -15.80 -7.10 -12.77
N VAL A 279 -16.08 -7.51 -11.53
CA VAL A 279 -17.33 -7.23 -10.84
C VAL A 279 -17.02 -6.57 -9.50
N ARG A 280 -17.81 -5.58 -9.11
CA ARG A 280 -17.79 -5.03 -7.74
C ARG A 280 -19.21 -4.92 -7.21
N CYS A 281 -19.33 -4.72 -5.90
CA CYS A 281 -20.63 -4.64 -5.24
C CYS A 281 -20.74 -3.40 -4.35
N ASN A 282 -21.98 -3.00 -4.08
CA ASN A 282 -22.31 -1.93 -3.14
C ASN A 282 -23.38 -2.44 -2.17
N PRO A 283 -23.13 -2.38 -0.84
CA PRO A 283 -24.19 -2.55 0.15
C PRO A 283 -25.14 -1.35 0.07
N PHE A 284 -26.28 -1.53 -0.59
CA PHE A 284 -27.30 -0.50 -0.69
C PHE A 284 -28.50 -0.89 0.18
N GLY A 285 -29.28 0.09 0.65
CA GLY A 285 -30.47 -0.20 1.48
C GLY A 285 -30.13 -0.87 2.81
N ILE A 286 -29.05 -0.41 3.47
CA ILE A 286 -28.64 -0.90 4.79
C ILE A 286 -29.71 -0.52 5.81
N TYR A 287 -30.27 -1.51 6.51
CA TYR A 287 -31.30 -1.25 7.52
C TYR A 287 -30.78 -0.32 8.61
N GLY A 288 -31.47 0.80 8.84
CA GLY A 288 -31.07 1.84 9.79
C GLY A 288 -30.19 2.94 9.21
N SER A 289 -29.72 2.83 7.96
CA SER A 289 -29.05 3.93 7.26
C SER A 289 -29.92 4.51 6.15
N LYS A 290 -29.76 5.81 5.89
CA LYS A 290 -30.35 6.51 4.74
C LYS A 290 -29.37 6.65 3.58
N LYS A 291 -28.11 6.25 3.77
CA LYS A 291 -27.04 6.34 2.77
C LYS A 291 -26.81 4.99 2.12
N ALA A 292 -26.43 5.02 0.85
CA ALA A 292 -25.82 3.85 0.23
C ALA A 292 -24.42 3.66 0.81
N GLY A 293 -23.99 2.41 0.92
CA GLY A 293 -22.64 2.11 1.33
C GLY A 293 -21.60 2.46 0.26
N ILE A 294 -20.37 2.14 0.58
CA ILE A 294 -19.20 2.40 -0.26
C ILE A 294 -18.98 1.18 -1.16
N TRP A 295 -18.80 1.43 -2.46
CA TRP A 295 -18.47 0.38 -3.42
C TRP A 295 -17.23 -0.40 -2.97
N SER A 296 -17.28 -1.73 -3.09
CA SER A 296 -16.12 -2.58 -2.91
C SER A 296 -15.06 -2.26 -3.98
N ASP A 297 -13.85 -2.74 -3.75
CA ASP A 297 -12.86 -2.86 -4.82
C ASP A 297 -13.42 -3.72 -5.97
N TRP A 298 -12.76 -3.65 -7.11
CA TRP A 298 -13.02 -4.55 -8.22
C TRP A 298 -12.49 -5.95 -7.90
N SER A 299 -13.23 -6.98 -8.32
CA SER A 299 -12.74 -8.36 -8.29
C SER A 299 -11.47 -8.51 -9.13
N ASN A 300 -10.77 -9.64 -8.96
CA ASN A 300 -9.72 -10.02 -9.90
C ASN A 300 -10.30 -10.12 -11.33
N PRO A 301 -9.54 -9.71 -12.36
CA PRO A 301 -10.01 -9.77 -13.74
C PRO A 301 -10.07 -11.22 -14.24
N THR A 302 -11.22 -11.59 -14.80
CA THR A 302 -11.45 -12.90 -15.42
C THR A 302 -11.59 -12.74 -16.93
N ALA A 303 -10.91 -13.60 -17.70
CA ALA A 303 -10.91 -13.53 -19.15
C ALA A 303 -11.77 -14.62 -19.80
N ALA A 304 -12.46 -14.28 -20.89
CA ALA A 304 -13.10 -15.23 -21.80
C ALA A 304 -13.17 -14.66 -23.22
N SER A 305 -13.24 -15.53 -24.22
CA SER A 305 -13.43 -15.12 -25.61
C SER A 305 -14.80 -15.49 -26.15
N THR A 306 -15.38 -14.58 -26.94
CA THR A 306 -16.56 -14.87 -27.74
C THR A 306 -16.25 -15.90 -28.85
N PRO A 307 -17.23 -16.71 -29.28
CA PRO A 307 -17.11 -17.54 -30.48
C PRO A 307 -16.66 -16.73 -31.70
N ARG A 308 -15.90 -17.34 -32.61
CA ARG A 308 -15.55 -16.73 -33.89
C ARG A 308 -16.76 -16.79 -34.82
N SER A 309 -16.92 -15.77 -35.66
CA SER A 309 -17.93 -15.79 -36.71
C SER A 309 -17.59 -16.79 -37.79
N GLU A 310 -18.51 -17.73 -38.06
CA GLU A 310 -18.39 -18.65 -39.21
C GLU A 310 -18.55 -17.91 -40.55
N ARG A 311 -19.05 -16.66 -40.55
CA ARG A 311 -19.27 -15.85 -41.76
C ARG A 311 -17.99 -15.28 -42.37
N ALA A 312 -16.85 -15.41 -41.70
CA ALA A 312 -15.52 -15.09 -42.25
C ALA A 312 -14.84 -16.31 -42.92
N ALA A 313 -15.53 -17.45 -43.05
CA ALA A 313 -15.09 -18.57 -43.88
C ALA A 313 -15.72 -18.50 -45.28
N GLY A 314 -15.65 -17.34 -45.92
CA GLY A 314 -15.85 -17.21 -47.36
C GLY A 314 -14.55 -17.56 -48.10
N GLY A 315 -14.39 -18.83 -48.46
CA GLY A 315 -13.52 -19.25 -49.58
C GLY A 315 -12.02 -19.33 -49.30
N CYS A 316 -11.60 -20.45 -48.71
CA CYS A 316 -10.51 -21.27 -49.25
C CYS A 316 -10.70 -22.65 -48.62
N ASP A 317 -11.31 -23.56 -49.38
CA ASP A 317 -11.25 -24.99 -49.11
C ASP A 317 -9.78 -25.42 -49.18
N PRO A 318 -9.07 -25.66 -48.06
CA PRO A 318 -7.72 -26.15 -48.12
C PRO A 318 -7.82 -27.66 -48.08
N LYS A 319 -8.02 -28.29 -49.26
CA LYS A 319 -7.89 -29.74 -49.52
C LYS A 319 -7.62 -30.54 -48.23
N GLY A 320 -8.68 -30.76 -47.45
CA GLY A 320 -8.61 -31.28 -46.09
C GLY A 320 -8.47 -32.80 -46.03
N GLY A 321 -7.66 -33.39 -46.92
CA GLY A 321 -7.49 -34.84 -47.05
C GLY A 321 -6.10 -35.37 -46.72
N GLU A 322 -5.05 -34.58 -46.91
CA GLU A 322 -3.67 -35.11 -46.82
C GLU A 322 -2.94 -34.75 -45.53
N GLN A 323 -3.12 -33.56 -44.95
CA GLN A 323 -2.39 -33.19 -43.73
C GLN A 323 -2.87 -33.93 -42.48
N ASN A 324 -4.18 -34.20 -42.39
CA ASN A 324 -4.76 -34.95 -41.27
C ASN A 324 -4.36 -36.44 -41.31
N THR A 325 -4.04 -36.99 -42.48
CA THR A 325 -3.60 -38.39 -42.61
C THR A 325 -2.10 -38.53 -42.37
N THR A 326 -1.28 -37.56 -42.79
CA THR A 326 0.17 -37.54 -42.53
C THR A 326 0.48 -37.33 -41.05
N LEU A 327 -0.17 -36.38 -40.37
CA LEU A 327 0.03 -36.15 -38.94
C LEU A 327 -0.42 -37.36 -38.10
N ARG A 328 -1.56 -37.96 -38.44
CA ARG A 328 -2.05 -39.19 -37.80
C ARG A 328 -1.10 -40.38 -38.03
N ARG A 329 -0.48 -40.47 -39.22
CA ARG A 329 0.51 -41.51 -39.53
C ARG A 329 1.82 -41.30 -38.76
N GLU A 330 2.30 -40.07 -38.66
CA GLU A 330 3.49 -39.72 -37.88
C GLU A 330 3.29 -39.98 -36.39
N LEU A 331 2.15 -39.57 -35.82
CA LEU A 331 1.85 -39.82 -34.41
C LEU A 331 1.76 -41.32 -34.11
N LYS A 332 1.15 -42.12 -35.00
CA LYS A 332 1.14 -43.60 -34.86
C LYS A 332 2.55 -44.20 -34.87
N GLN A 333 3.43 -43.72 -35.74
CA GLN A 333 4.83 -44.18 -35.78
C GLN A 333 5.61 -43.75 -34.54
N PHE A 334 5.40 -42.53 -34.05
CA PHE A 334 5.98 -42.03 -32.82
C PHE A 334 5.57 -42.86 -31.60
N PHE A 335 4.27 -43.08 -31.38
CA PHE A 335 3.80 -43.89 -30.24
C PHE A 335 4.25 -45.35 -30.33
N GLY A 336 4.33 -45.92 -31.54
CA GLY A 336 4.89 -47.24 -31.76
C GLY A 336 6.38 -47.33 -31.42
N TRP A 337 7.16 -46.27 -31.70
CA TRP A 337 8.56 -46.17 -31.33
C TRP A 337 8.75 -46.01 -29.82
N VAL A 338 7.95 -45.13 -29.18
CA VAL A 338 7.95 -44.92 -27.72
C VAL A 338 7.68 -46.23 -26.98
N LYS A 339 6.69 -47.03 -27.42
CA LYS A 339 6.37 -48.33 -26.82
C LYS A 339 7.53 -49.35 -26.88
N LYS A 340 8.47 -49.19 -27.82
CA LYS A 340 9.64 -50.08 -27.98
C LYS A 340 10.90 -49.58 -27.28
N HIS A 341 11.04 -48.26 -27.09
CA HIS A 341 12.31 -47.64 -26.66
C HIS A 341 12.21 -46.89 -25.32
N ALA A 342 11.00 -46.66 -24.81
CA ALA A 342 10.77 -46.05 -23.51
C ALA A 342 10.00 -47.03 -22.61
N TYR A 343 10.68 -47.56 -21.60
CA TYR A 343 10.06 -48.37 -20.56
C TYR A 343 9.61 -47.47 -19.41
N GLY A 344 8.31 -47.13 -19.38
CA GLY A 344 7.67 -46.35 -18.32
C GLY A 344 6.90 -45.13 -18.83
N CYS A 345 5.67 -44.93 -18.35
CA CYS A 345 4.79 -43.81 -18.74
C CYS A 345 5.08 -42.53 -17.95
N SER A 346 6.25 -41.92 -18.13
CA SER A 346 6.53 -40.60 -17.55
C SER A 346 7.28 -39.69 -18.53
N ASN A 347 6.66 -38.54 -18.80
CA ASN A 347 7.10 -37.42 -19.65
C ASN A 347 7.15 -37.66 -21.17
N LEU A 348 5.96 -37.80 -21.77
CA LEU A 348 5.73 -37.43 -23.17
C LEU A 348 5.90 -35.92 -23.33
N GLY A 349 7.06 -35.48 -23.79
CA GLY A 349 7.39 -34.08 -24.01
C GLY A 349 8.08 -33.85 -25.35
N ILE A 350 8.21 -32.58 -25.74
CA ILE A 350 8.76 -32.16 -27.04
C ILE A 350 10.17 -32.72 -27.30
N LYS A 351 10.98 -32.86 -26.23
CA LYS A 351 12.32 -33.45 -26.29
C LYS A 351 12.33 -34.91 -26.77
N LEU A 352 11.32 -35.70 -26.39
CA LEU A 352 11.20 -37.11 -26.77
C LEU A 352 10.77 -37.25 -28.24
N TYR A 353 9.91 -36.33 -28.69
CA TYR A 353 9.51 -36.23 -30.09
C TYR A 353 10.69 -35.85 -31.00
N ASP A 354 11.53 -34.91 -30.58
CA ASP A 354 12.75 -34.54 -31.33
C ASP A 354 13.76 -35.69 -31.40
N GLN A 355 13.95 -36.45 -30.31
CA GLN A 355 14.79 -37.65 -30.32
C GLN A 355 14.30 -38.70 -31.33
N TRP A 356 12.98 -38.92 -31.41
CA TRP A 356 12.39 -39.81 -32.41
C TRP A 356 12.61 -39.30 -33.83
N ARG A 357 12.45 -38.00 -34.10
CA ARG A 357 12.68 -37.44 -35.45
C ARG A 357 14.14 -37.61 -35.90
N VAL A 358 15.10 -37.41 -35.00
CA VAL A 358 16.52 -37.67 -35.27
C VAL A 358 16.78 -39.15 -35.55
N TRP A 359 16.15 -40.06 -34.79
CA TRP A 359 16.22 -41.50 -35.04
C TRP A 359 15.65 -41.89 -36.41
N LEU A 360 14.51 -41.31 -36.80
CA LEU A 360 13.86 -41.55 -38.08
C LEU A 360 14.79 -41.15 -39.25
N GLN A 361 15.41 -39.97 -39.15
CA GLN A 361 16.35 -39.47 -40.16
C GLN A 361 17.62 -40.33 -40.26
N LYS A 362 18.14 -40.84 -39.13
CA LYS A 362 19.28 -41.77 -39.13
C LYS A 362 18.92 -43.10 -39.78
N SER A 363 17.77 -43.69 -39.46
CA SER A 363 17.28 -44.95 -40.05
C SER A 363 17.10 -44.85 -41.57
N HIS A 364 16.59 -43.72 -42.07
CA HIS A 364 16.49 -43.47 -43.51
C HIS A 364 17.85 -43.33 -44.20
N LYS A 365 18.87 -42.77 -43.53
CA LYS A 365 20.24 -42.72 -44.05
C LYS A 365 20.90 -44.09 -44.09
N THR A 366 20.72 -44.93 -43.07
CA THR A 366 21.28 -46.29 -43.04
C THR A 366 20.62 -47.19 -44.11
N ARG A 367 19.31 -47.01 -44.36
CA ARG A 367 18.59 -47.74 -45.41
C ARG A 367 19.01 -47.36 -46.83
N ASN A 368 19.47 -46.11 -47.04
CA ASN A 368 19.96 -45.64 -48.33
C ASN A 368 21.46 -45.94 -48.56
N GLN A 369 22.22 -46.32 -47.53
CA GLN A 369 23.62 -46.75 -47.66
C GLN A 369 23.78 -48.26 -47.88
N VAL A 370 22.77 -49.08 -47.55
CA VAL A 370 22.77 -50.54 -47.82
C VAL A 370 22.32 -50.87 -49.25
N GLY A 371 21.91 -49.85 -50.04
CA GLY A 371 21.42 -50.01 -51.42
C GLY A 371 22.40 -49.59 -52.53
N LYS A 372 23.66 -49.29 -52.19
CA LYS A 372 24.72 -49.02 -53.18
C LYS A 372 26.04 -49.62 -52.71
N GLU A 373 26.22 -50.91 -52.99
CA GLU A 373 27.52 -51.47 -53.35
C GLU A 373 27.42 -51.92 -54.83
N PRO A 374 28.49 -51.76 -55.63
CA PRO A 374 28.51 -52.09 -57.05
C PRO A 374 28.32 -53.59 -57.33
#